data_AF-A0A661NHU4-F1
#
_entry.id   AF-A0A661NHU4-F1
#
_cell.length_a   1.000
_cell.length_b   1.000
_cell.length_c   1.000
_cell.angle_alpha   90.00
_cell.angle_beta   90.00
_cell.angle_gamma   90.00
#
_symmetry.space_group_name_H-M   'P 1'
#
loop_
_entity.id
_entity.type
_entity.pdbx_description
1 polymer ?
#
loop_
_entity_poly.entity_id
_entity_poly.type
_entity_poly.pdbx_seq_one_letter_code
_entity_poly.pdbx_strand_id
1 'polypeptide(L)'
;LSTKTSPDSSWNFRVVTRIVVEELEAWFMGDTAALQAAFTSLSGRRVPRIFNNPDDGGTWERLHRFLKQNRIYRNSYPKIAAARKIAPNMEPARNRSKSFQVFLHGVEACL
;
A
#
# COMPACT_ATOMS: atom_id res chain seq x y z
N LEU A 1 -20.43 8.03 4.46
CA LEU A 1 -20.15 8.56 3.10
C LEU A 1 -21.25 8.06 2.18
N SER A 2 -21.99 8.97 1.55
CA SER A 2 -23.06 8.60 0.62
C SER A 2 -22.44 8.06 -0.66
N THR A 3 -22.60 6.77 -0.90
CA THR A 3 -22.07 6.08 -2.08
C THR A 3 -23.20 5.80 -3.07
N LYS A 4 -22.85 5.40 -4.30
CA LYS A 4 -23.86 5.02 -5.30
C LYS A 4 -24.82 3.93 -4.80
N THR A 5 -24.35 3.00 -3.97
CA THR A 5 -25.15 1.89 -3.41
C THR A 5 -25.73 2.20 -2.02
N SER A 6 -25.41 3.36 -1.45
CA SER A 6 -25.93 3.84 -0.17
C SER A 6 -25.98 5.38 -0.20
N PRO A 7 -26.93 5.97 -0.95
CA PRO A 7 -27.07 7.42 -1.09
C PRO A 7 -27.66 8.05 0.18
N ASP A 8 -27.64 9.38 0.28
CA ASP A 8 -28.35 10.09 1.35
C ASP A 8 -29.87 10.10 1.17
N SER A 9 -30.60 10.70 2.11
CA SER A 9 -32.06 10.82 2.08
C SER A 9 -32.61 11.56 0.85
N SER A 10 -31.77 12.34 0.16
CA SER A 10 -32.11 13.08 -1.05
C SER A 10 -31.57 12.41 -2.31
N TRP A 11 -31.16 11.14 -2.23
CA TRP A 11 -30.60 10.36 -3.34
C TRP A 11 -29.26 10.90 -3.90
N ASN A 12 -28.56 11.76 -3.16
CA ASN A 12 -27.25 12.26 -3.58
C ASN A 12 -26.13 11.32 -3.11
N PHE A 13 -25.04 11.28 -3.88
CA PHE A 13 -23.81 10.57 -3.53
C PHE A 13 -22.58 11.37 -3.95
N ARG A 14 -21.44 11.11 -3.30
CA ARG A 14 -20.16 11.75 -3.61
C ARG A 14 -19.27 10.79 -4.40
N VAL A 15 -18.53 11.33 -5.37
CA VAL A 15 -17.55 10.58 -6.17
C VAL A 15 -16.19 11.24 -6.04
N VAL A 16 -15.17 10.45 -5.72
CA VAL A 16 -13.76 10.86 -5.80
C VAL A 16 -13.05 9.95 -6.78
N THR A 17 -12.46 10.56 -7.80
CA THR A 17 -11.59 9.89 -8.76
C THR A 17 -10.16 10.34 -8.55
N ARG A 18 -9.26 9.39 -8.28
CA ARG A 18 -7.80 9.61 -8.20
C ARG A 18 -7.10 8.47 -8.92
N ILE A 19 -6.18 8.80 -9.83
CA ILE A 19 -5.22 7.82 -10.37
C ILE A 19 -4.08 7.79 -9.36
N VAL A 20 -3.94 6.67 -8.66
CA VAL A 20 -3.11 6.68 -7.46
C VAL A 20 -1.65 6.40 -7.78
N VAL A 21 -1.34 5.35 -8.53
CA VAL A 21 0.05 4.92 -8.75
C VAL A 21 0.12 3.92 -9.91
N GLU A 22 1.29 3.71 -10.49
CA GLU A 22 1.53 2.62 -11.44
C GLU A 22 1.20 1.26 -10.81
N GLU A 23 1.60 1.07 -9.55
CA GLU A 23 1.50 -0.19 -8.82
C GLU A 23 1.29 0.02 -7.31
N LEU A 24 0.34 -0.72 -6.73
CA LEU A 24 0.00 -0.60 -5.30
C LEU A 24 1.13 -1.05 -4.36
N GLU A 25 2.08 -1.82 -4.87
CA GLU A 25 3.26 -2.24 -4.10
C GLU A 25 4.11 -1.06 -3.61
N ALA A 26 3.99 0.12 -4.25
CA ALA A 26 4.50 1.39 -3.74
C ALA A 26 4.03 1.65 -2.29
N TRP A 27 2.75 1.43 -1.98
CA TRP A 27 2.21 1.74 -0.67
C TRP A 27 2.77 0.82 0.41
N PHE A 28 3.07 -0.44 0.07
CA PHE A 28 3.71 -1.39 0.98
C PHE A 28 5.16 -1.01 1.26
N MET A 29 5.90 -0.56 0.25
CA MET A 29 7.26 -0.04 0.45
C MET A 29 7.27 1.28 1.22
N GLY A 30 6.21 2.08 1.09
CA GLY A 30 6.01 3.32 1.84
C GLY A 30 5.87 3.12 3.35
N ASP A 31 5.39 1.95 3.79
CA ASP A 31 5.35 1.55 5.19
C ASP A 31 6.14 0.24 5.44
N THR A 32 7.45 0.39 5.59
CA THR A 32 8.33 -0.77 5.83
C THR A 32 8.09 -1.46 7.17
N ALA A 33 7.51 -0.76 8.15
CA ALA A 33 7.15 -1.37 9.42
C ALA A 33 5.96 -2.34 9.24
N ALA A 34 5.01 -2.02 8.35
CA ALA A 34 3.94 -2.94 7.98
C ALA A 34 4.47 -4.21 7.32
N LEU A 35 5.50 -4.11 6.46
CA LEU A 35 6.17 -5.28 5.89
C LEU A 35 6.80 -6.16 6.97
N GLN A 36 7.47 -5.57 7.95
CA GLN A 36 8.12 -6.29 9.05
C GLN A 36 7.11 -6.94 10.01
N ALA A 37 5.97 -6.27 10.25
CA ALA A 37 4.88 -6.83 11.04
C ALA A 37 4.18 -7.98 10.30
N ALA A 38 3.93 -7.83 9.00
CA ALA A 38 3.32 -8.84 8.14
C ALA A 38 4.20 -10.10 8.02
N PHE A 39 5.51 -9.93 7.95
CA PHE A 39 6.48 -11.03 7.87
C PHE A 39 7.50 -10.91 9.00
N THR A 40 7.23 -11.56 10.13
CA THR A 40 8.09 -11.51 11.33
C THR A 40 9.54 -11.90 11.07
N SER A 41 9.82 -12.71 10.06
CA SER A 41 11.19 -13.04 9.60
C SER A 41 11.98 -11.83 9.09
N LEU A 42 11.30 -10.71 8.77
CA LEU A 42 11.88 -9.42 8.39
C LEU A 42 12.11 -8.49 9.58
N SER A 43 11.64 -8.83 10.79
CA SER A 43 11.83 -7.98 11.96
C SER A 43 13.31 -7.67 12.17
N GLY A 44 13.64 -6.39 12.36
CA GLY A 44 15.03 -5.92 12.50
C GLY A 44 15.88 -5.96 11.23
N ARG A 45 15.35 -6.45 10.09
CA ARG A 45 16.10 -6.47 8.83
C ARG A 45 16.14 -5.10 8.19
N ARG A 46 17.32 -4.73 7.69
CA ARG A 46 17.51 -3.52 6.90
C ARG A 46 16.73 -3.61 5.59
N VAL A 47 15.88 -2.62 5.36
CA VAL A 47 15.19 -2.44 4.08
C VAL A 47 16.09 -1.74 3.05
N PRO A 48 15.95 -2.06 1.75
CA PRO A 48 16.71 -1.40 0.69
C PRO A 48 16.49 0.12 0.67
N ARG A 49 17.54 0.90 0.39
CA ARG A 49 17.44 2.37 0.28
C ARG A 49 16.43 2.82 -0.79
N ILE A 50 16.23 2.01 -1.84
CA ILE A 50 15.27 2.30 -2.90
C ILE A 50 13.82 2.40 -2.39
N PHE A 51 13.49 1.80 -1.24
CA PHE A 51 12.17 1.92 -0.62
C PHE A 51 11.90 3.31 -0.04
N ASN A 52 12.93 4.18 0.06
CA ASN A 52 12.74 5.58 0.46
C ASN A 52 12.05 6.43 -0.62
N ASN A 53 12.04 5.97 -1.87
CA ASN A 53 11.26 6.58 -2.94
C ASN A 53 10.29 5.54 -3.52
N PRO A 54 9.23 5.19 -2.77
CA PRO A 54 8.41 4.03 -3.07
C PRO A 54 7.55 4.16 -4.35
N ASP A 55 7.32 5.37 -4.84
CA ASP A 55 6.48 5.66 -6.00
C ASP A 55 7.24 5.67 -7.34
N ASP A 56 8.54 5.36 -7.32
CA ASP A 56 9.46 5.44 -8.47
C ASP A 56 9.47 4.18 -9.35
N GLY A 57 8.27 3.71 -9.74
CA GLY A 57 8.06 2.62 -10.69
C GLY A 57 8.76 1.29 -10.38
N GLY A 58 8.44 0.25 -11.16
CA GLY A 58 9.01 -1.10 -10.99
C GLY A 58 8.91 -1.63 -9.55
N THR A 59 7.81 -1.30 -8.88
CA THR A 59 7.68 -1.42 -7.43
C THR A 59 7.44 -2.86 -7.02
N TRP A 60 6.70 -3.61 -7.84
CA TRP A 60 6.49 -5.03 -7.62
C TRP A 60 7.78 -5.83 -7.82
N GLU A 61 8.64 -5.50 -8.80
CA GLU A 61 9.92 -6.19 -8.97
C GLU A 61 10.83 -5.94 -7.77
N ARG A 62 10.89 -4.68 -7.30
CA ARG A 62 11.69 -4.27 -6.14
C ARG A 62 11.22 -4.99 -4.88
N LEU A 63 9.91 -4.97 -4.61
CA LEU A 63 9.33 -5.64 -3.45
C LEU A 63 9.50 -7.16 -3.53
N HIS A 64 9.19 -7.78 -4.67
CA HIS A 64 9.35 -9.22 -4.87
C HIS A 64 10.81 -9.64 -4.69
N ARG A 65 11.77 -8.89 -5.25
CA ARG A 65 13.21 -9.17 -5.06
C ARG A 65 13.60 -9.15 -3.58
N PHE A 66 13.14 -8.16 -2.83
CA PHE A 66 13.40 -8.08 -1.39
C PHE A 66 12.78 -9.25 -0.61
N LEU A 67 11.52 -9.61 -0.91
CA LEU A 67 10.84 -10.75 -0.27
C LEU A 67 11.49 -12.08 -0.64
N LYS A 68 11.97 -12.22 -1.88
CA LYS A 68 12.70 -13.40 -2.37
C LYS A 68 14.05 -13.56 -1.66
N GLN A 69 14.83 -12.48 -1.54
CA GLN A 69 16.11 -12.48 -0.80
C GLN A 69 15.93 -12.91 0.67
N ASN A 70 14.76 -12.60 1.26
CA ASN A 70 14.41 -13.00 2.62
C ASN A 70 13.60 -14.31 2.69
N ARG A 71 13.60 -15.11 1.61
CA ARG A 71 12.99 -16.45 1.53
C ARG A 71 11.46 -16.51 1.76
N ILE A 72 10.74 -15.40 1.56
CA ILE A 72 9.27 -15.31 1.76
C ILE A 72 8.53 -15.77 0.51
N TYR A 73 8.82 -15.15 -0.65
CA TYR A 73 8.21 -15.48 -1.93
C TYR A 73 9.32 -15.79 -2.95
N ARG A 74 9.51 -17.07 -3.30
CA ARG A 74 10.69 -17.51 -4.07
C ARG A 74 10.49 -17.49 -5.58
N ASN A 75 9.41 -18.11 -6.04
CA ASN A 75 9.16 -18.38 -7.46
C ASN A 75 8.16 -17.40 -8.07
N SER A 76 7.16 -16.97 -7.29
CA SER A 76 6.12 -16.05 -7.70
C SER A 76 5.77 -15.08 -6.57
N TYR A 77 5.22 -13.94 -6.94
CA TYR A 77 4.71 -12.94 -6.01
C TYR A 77 3.18 -12.96 -6.02
N PRO A 78 2.52 -13.57 -5.01
CA PRO A 78 1.06 -13.66 -4.97
C PRO A 78 0.46 -12.32 -4.52
N LYS A 79 0.28 -11.38 -5.46
CA LYS A 79 -0.12 -9.98 -5.19
C LYS A 79 -1.29 -9.86 -4.20
N ILE A 80 -2.39 -10.59 -4.42
CA ILE A 80 -3.58 -10.55 -3.55
C ILE A 80 -3.27 -11.06 -2.14
N ALA A 81 -2.54 -12.16 -2.01
CA ALA A 81 -2.20 -12.73 -0.71
C ALA A 81 -1.22 -11.83 0.06
N ALA A 82 -0.25 -11.25 -0.65
CA ALA A 82 0.68 -10.27 -0.09
C ALA A 82 -0.09 -9.04 0.40
N ALA A 83 -0.97 -8.46 -0.42
CA ALA A 83 -1.79 -7.33 -0.05
C ALA A 83 -2.66 -7.60 1.19
N ARG A 84 -3.36 -8.75 1.24
CA ARG A 84 -4.16 -9.17 2.40
C ARG A 84 -3.34 -9.32 3.68
N LYS A 85 -2.06 -9.65 3.55
CA LYS A 85 -1.17 -9.86 4.69
C LYS A 85 -0.50 -8.56 5.16
N ILE A 86 -0.15 -7.67 4.23
CA ILE A 86 0.56 -6.41 4.53
C ILE A 86 -0.41 -5.30 4.93
N ALA A 87 -1.49 -5.12 4.19
CA ALA A 87 -2.39 -3.96 4.33
C ALA A 87 -2.96 -3.77 5.75
N PRO A 88 -3.38 -4.81 6.50
CA PRO A 88 -3.87 -4.64 7.87
C PRO A 88 -2.84 -4.08 8.86
N ASN A 89 -1.55 -4.16 8.53
CA ASN A 89 -0.46 -3.66 9.37
C ASN A 89 -0.03 -2.24 8.99
N MET A 90 -0.59 -1.67 7.91
CA MET A 90 -0.25 -0.33 7.44
C MET A 90 -0.79 0.73 8.40
N GLU A 91 0.06 1.71 8.72
CA GLU A 91 -0.33 2.90 9.47
C GLU A 91 -0.28 4.11 8.55
N PRO A 92 -1.42 4.74 8.27
CA PRO A 92 -1.48 5.88 7.38
C PRO A 92 -0.52 7.01 7.75
N ALA A 93 -0.36 7.30 9.05
CA ALA A 93 0.44 8.43 9.52
C ALA A 93 1.96 8.30 9.26
N ARG A 94 2.47 7.07 9.11
CA ARG A 94 3.90 6.81 8.86
C ARG A 94 4.22 6.40 7.43
N ASN A 95 3.20 6.23 6.58
CA ASN A 95 3.41 5.78 5.21
C ASN A 95 4.04 6.90 4.37
N ARG A 96 5.21 6.65 3.78
CA ARG A 96 5.97 7.65 3.03
C ARG A 96 5.64 7.69 1.54
N SER A 97 4.77 6.82 1.05
CA SER A 97 4.35 6.86 -0.36
C SER A 97 3.50 8.10 -0.63
N LYS A 98 3.93 8.93 -1.57
CA LYS A 98 3.22 10.15 -1.94
C LYS A 98 1.88 9.82 -2.56
N SER A 99 1.81 8.77 -3.38
CA SER A 99 0.55 8.32 -3.96
C SER A 99 -0.45 7.85 -2.90
N PHE A 100 0.01 7.08 -1.91
CA PHE A 100 -0.80 6.66 -0.78
C PHE A 100 -1.38 7.86 -0.02
N GLN A 101 -0.54 8.87 0.28
CA GLN A 101 -1.00 10.08 0.97
C GLN A 101 -2.00 10.89 0.15
N VAL A 102 -1.84 10.99 -1.17
CA VAL A 102 -2.82 11.64 -2.06
C VAL A 102 -4.15 10.87 -2.06
N PHE A 103 -4.11 9.54 -2.05
CA PHE A 103 -5.32 8.73 -1.91
C PHE A 103 -6.01 8.96 -0.57
N LEU A 104 -5.26 8.93 0.54
CA LEU A 104 -5.77 9.15 1.88
C LEU A 104 -6.46 10.51 2.00
N HIS A 105 -5.79 11.59 1.58
CA HIS A 105 -6.39 12.94 1.57
C HIS A 105 -7.69 13.00 0.74
N GLY A 106 -7.75 12.24 -0.36
CA GLY A 106 -8.96 12.15 -1.18
C GLY A 106 -10.13 11.47 -0.46
N VAL A 107 -9.85 10.42 0.31
CA VAL A 107 -10.84 9.74 1.15
C VAL A 107 -11.29 10.63 2.29
N GLU A 108 -10.34 11.26 2.99
CA GLU A 108 -10.59 12.17 4.12
C GLU A 108 -11.45 13.38 3.72
N ALA A 109 -11.23 13.96 2.54
CA ALA A 109 -12.04 15.06 2.02
C ALA A 109 -13.52 14.69 1.78
N CYS A 110 -13.88 13.41 1.87
CA CYS A 110 -15.26 12.94 1.71
C CYS A 110 -15.92 12.45 2.99
N LEU A 111 -15.17 12.33 4.08
CA LEU A 111 -15.69 12.03 5.41
C LEU A 111 -16.37 13.28 5.99
#